data_AF-A0A7R9CUS2-F1
#
_entry.id   AF-A0A7R9CUS2-F1
#
_cell.length_a   1.000
_cell.length_b   1.000
_cell.length_c   1.000
_cell.angle_alpha   90.00
_cell.angle_beta   90.00
_cell.angle_gamma   90.00
#
_symmetry.space_group_name_H-M   'P 1'
#
loop_
_entity.id
_entity.type
_entity.pdbx_description
1 polymer ?
#
loop_
_entity_poly.entity_id
_entity_poly.type
_entity_poly.pdbx_seq_one_letter_code
_entity_poly.pdbx_strand_id
1 'polypeptide(L)' 'MSARLRDPRTVDWFLVRSSIPVVTIICSYIYFAQYLGPKLMRKHSPFDLSTIIMVYNVAQIIHNVWMLSEVYYESKQI' A
#
# COMPACT_ATOMS: atom_id res chain seq x y z
N MET A 1 -10.19 -10.32 26.02
CA MET A 1 -9.80 -11.47 25.16
C MET A 1 -8.83 -11.12 24.01
N SER A 2 -8.74 -9.87 23.50
CA SER A 2 -7.91 -9.55 22.32
C SER A 2 -6.49 -9.00 22.59
N ALA A 3 -6.17 -8.58 23.82
CA ALA A 3 -4.89 -7.92 24.11
C ALA A 3 -3.66 -8.85 24.14
N ARG A 4 -3.84 -10.17 24.29
CA ARG A 4 -2.71 -11.13 24.37
C ARG A 4 -2.18 -11.61 23.02
N LEU A 5 -2.85 -11.29 21.90
CA LEU A 5 -2.47 -11.74 20.54
C LEU A 5 -1.70 -10.70 19.73
N ARG A 6 -1.57 -9.46 20.22
CA ARG A 6 -0.89 -8.38 19.50
C ARG A 6 0.55 -8.31 19.95
N ASP A 7 1.49 -8.31 19.00
CA ASP A 7 2.90 -8.09 19.29
C ASP A 7 3.10 -6.68 19.87
N PRO A 8 3.61 -6.54 21.10
CA PRO A 8 3.83 -5.24 21.74
C PRO A 8 4.81 -4.35 20.97
N ARG A 9 5.66 -4.91 20.10
CA ARG A 9 6.63 -4.14 19.30
C ARG A 9 5.98 -3.34 18.17
N THR A 10 4.82 -3.78 17.68
CA THR A 10 4.14 -3.19 16.51
C THR A 10 2.81 -2.52 16.86
N VAL A 11 2.39 -2.58 18.13
CA VAL A 11 1.06 -2.14 18.59
C VAL A 11 0.78 -0.66 18.34
N ASP A 12 1.82 0.17 18.41
CA ASP A 12 1.73 1.63 18.25
C ASP A 12 2.04 2.10 16.82
N TRP A 13 2.32 1.19 15.89
CA TRP A 13 2.58 1.56 14.51
C TRP A 13 1.34 2.17 13.86
N PHE A 14 1.59 3.19 13.03
CA PHE A 14 0.58 3.80 12.18
C PHE A 14 -0.12 2.71 11.35
N LEU A 15 -1.45 2.74 11.28
CA LEU A 15 -2.33 1.73 10.65
C LEU A 15 -2.41 0.34 11.32
N VAL A 16 -1.49 -0.04 12.21
CA VAL A 16 -1.54 -1.33 12.94
C VAL A 16 -2.34 -1.21 14.24
N ARG A 17 -2.39 0.01 14.83
CA ARG A 17 -3.08 0.27 16.09
C ARG A 17 -4.56 -0.13 16.08
N SER A 18 -5.23 0.03 14.95
CA SER A 18 -6.64 -0.34 14.73
C SER A 18 -6.83 -0.73 13.27
N SER A 19 -7.72 -1.69 12.99
CA SER A 19 -8.07 -2.07 11.62
C SER A 19 -8.98 -1.04 10.93
N ILE A 20 -9.61 -0.14 11.71
CA ILE A 20 -10.59 0.84 11.19
C ILE A 20 -9.96 1.75 10.12
N PRO A 21 -8.80 2.41 10.35
CA PRO A 21 -8.19 3.26 9.34
C PRO A 21 -7.88 2.53 8.02
N VAL A 22 -7.40 1.28 8.09
CA VAL A 22 -7.09 0.47 6.90
C VAL A 22 -8.36 0.16 6.11
N VAL A 23 -9.42 -0.27 6.80
CA VAL A 23 -10.72 -0.54 6.16
C VAL A 23 -11.27 0.72 5.50
N THR A 24 -11.20 1.87 6.17
CA THR A 24 -11.64 3.15 5.61
C THR A 24 -10.87 3.52 4.33
N ILE A 25 -9.55 3.34 4.31
CA ILE A 25 -8.73 3.60 3.12
C ILE A 25 -9.11 2.66 1.96
N ILE A 26 -9.33 1.38 2.23
CA ILE A 26 -9.70 0.42 1.18
C ILE A 26 -11.07 0.74 0.61
N CYS A 27 -12.07 0.99 1.47
CA CYS A 27 -13.42 1.34 1.03
C CYS A 27 -13.43 2.64 0.21
N SER A 28 -12.67 3.65 0.64
CA SER A 28 -12.56 4.92 -0.11
C SER A 28 -11.86 4.74 -1.45
N TYR A 29 -10.79 3.93 -1.51
CA TYR A 29 -10.11 3.58 -2.75
C TYR A 29 -11.04 2.89 -3.75
N ILE A 30 -11.79 1.88 -3.31
CA ILE A 30 -12.73 1.15 -4.18
C ILE A 30 -13.81 2.10 -4.71
N TYR A 31 -14.41 2.90 -3.83
CA TYR A 31 -15.40 3.90 -4.24
C TYR A 31 -14.83 4.88 -5.27
N PHE A 32 -13.61 5.39 -5.02
CA PHE A 32 -12.93 6.30 -5.92
C PHE A 32 -12.64 5.65 -7.27
N ALA A 33 -12.01 4.48 -7.29
CA ALA A 33 -11.56 3.82 -8.52
C ALA A 33 -12.72 3.32 -9.39
N GLN A 34 -13.79 2.80 -8.79
CA GLN A 34 -14.89 2.18 -9.53
C GLN A 34 -16.01 3.15 -9.92
N TYR A 35 -16.30 4.16 -9.10
CA TYR A 35 -17.45 5.03 -9.32
C TYR A 35 -17.04 6.47 -9.61
N LEU A 36 -16.25 7.09 -8.73
CA LEU A 36 -15.95 8.51 -8.83
C LEU A 36 -14.98 8.80 -9.98
N GLY A 37 -13.90 8.03 -10.10
CA GLY A 37 -12.88 8.14 -11.14
C GLY A 37 -13.47 8.10 -12.55
N PRO A 38 -14.20 7.02 -12.92
CA PRO A 38 -14.83 6.95 -14.24
C PRO A 38 -15.84 8.07 -14.48
N LYS A 39 -16.60 8.49 -13.46
CA LYS A 39 -17.55 9.61 -13.58
C LYS A 39 -16.85 10.94 -13.88
N LEU A 40 -15.71 11.20 -13.26
CA LEU A 40 -14.88 12.38 -13.51
C LEU A 40 -14.21 12.29 -14.89
N MET A 41 -13.71 11.12 -15.29
CA MET A 41 -13.01 10.93 -16.56
C MET A 41 -13.93 10.93 -17.80
N ARG A 42 -15.25 10.77 -17.64
CA ARG A 42 -16.21 10.79 -18.77
C ARG A 42 -16.16 12.05 -19.64
N LYS A 43 -15.70 13.19 -19.10
CA LYS A 43 -15.65 14.47 -19.81
C LYS A 43 -14.24 14.93 -20.17
N HIS A 44 -13.22 14.12 -19.86
CA HIS A 44 -11.81 14.48 -20.05
C HIS A 44 -11.10 13.40 -20.87
N SER A 45 -10.17 13.82 -21.73
CA SER A 45 -9.27 12.87 -22.40
C SER A 45 -8.40 12.15 -21.37
N PRO A 46 -7.94 10.92 -21.66
CA PRO A 46 -7.02 10.20 -20.79
C PRO A 46 -5.78 11.04 -20.47
N PHE A 47 -5.35 11.03 -19.21
CA PHE A 47 -4.10 11.67 -18.80
C PHE A 47 -2.92 10.83 -19.32
N ASP A 48 -1.92 11.48 -19.92
CA ASP A 48 -0.64 10.83 -20.20
C ASP A 48 0.18 10.76 -18.90
N LEU A 49 0.13 9.61 -18.26
CA LEU A 49 0.84 9.32 -17.01
C LEU A 49 2.09 8.47 -17.25
N SER A 50 2.53 8.30 -18.49
CA SER A 50 3.58 7.34 -18.87
C SER A 50 4.87 7.53 -18.07
N THR A 51 5.34 8.78 -17.94
CA THR A 51 6.53 9.12 -17.16
C THR A 51 6.35 8.85 -15.67
N ILE A 52 5.18 9.17 -15.11
CA ILE A 52 4.89 8.97 -13.69
C ILE A 52 4.86 7.47 -13.38
N ILE A 53 4.22 6.68 -14.23
CA ILE A 53 4.15 5.21 -14.11
C ILE A 53 5.56 4.60 -14.24
N MET A 54 6.39 5.10 -15.15
CA MET A 54 7.76 4.64 -15.32
C MET A 54 8.59 4.88 -14.05
N VAL A 55 8.57 6.10 -13.51
CA VAL A 55 9.27 6.45 -12.27
C VAL A 55 8.77 5.61 -11.09
N TYR A 56 7.44 5.44 -10.98
CA TYR A 56 6.83 4.60 -9.96
C TYR A 56 7.32 3.15 -10.03
N ASN A 57 7.35 2.56 -11.22
CA ASN A 57 7.80 1.17 -11.40
C ASN A 57 9.29 1.00 -11.09
N VAL A 58 10.14 1.95 -11.47
CA VAL A 58 11.58 1.92 -11.11
C VAL A 58 11.76 1.98 -9.59
N ALA A 59 11.07 2.89 -8.92
CA ALA A 59 11.08 2.98 -7.46
C ALA A 59 10.58 1.68 -6.81
N GLN A 60 9.53 1.08 -7.37
CA GLN A 60 8.98 -0.18 -6.87
C GLN A 60 9.96 -1.35 -7.04
N ILE A 61 10.70 -1.42 -8.16
CA ILE A 61 11.74 -2.45 -8.37
C ILE A 61 12.85 -2.30 -7.32
N ILE A 62 13.35 -1.08 -7.10
CA ILE A 62 14.40 -0.82 -6.09
C ILE A 62 13.91 -1.23 -4.70
N HIS A 63 12.69 -0.84 -4.32
CA HIS A 63 12.11 -1.18 -3.03
C HIS A 63 11.94 -2.70 -2.84
N ASN A 64 11.45 -3.40 -3.88
CA ASN A 64 11.29 -4.85 -3.84
C ASN A 64 12.63 -5.59 -3.72
N VAL A 65 13.67 -5.13 -4.43
CA VAL A 65 15.02 -5.71 -4.32
C VAL A 65 15.56 -5.54 -2.90
N TRP A 66 15.40 -4.36 -2.32
CA TRP A 66 15.81 -4.10 -0.94
C TRP A 66 15.07 -5.01 0.05
N MET A 67 13.73 -5.06 -0.03
CA MET A 67 12.92 -5.93 0.83
C MET A 67 13.32 -7.41 0.70
N LEU A 68 13.55 -7.89 -0.52
CA LEU A 68 13.98 -9.27 -0.75
C LEU A 68 15.37 -9.54 -0.16
N SER A 69 16.30 -8.59 -0.27
CA SER A 69 17.65 -8.74 0.29
C SER A 69 17.64 -8.81 1.81
N GLU A 70 16.80 -8.01 2.47
CA GLU A 70 16.62 -8.03 3.92
C GLU A 70 16.07 -9.39 4.37
N VAL A 71 14.97 -9.84 3.75
CA VAL A 71 14.36 -11.14 4.04
C VAL A 71 15.32 -12.30 3.78
N TYR A 72 16.11 -12.23 2.71
CA TYR A 72 17.11 -13.26 2.38
C TYR A 72 18.23 -13.32 3.43
N TYR A 73 18.71 -12.17 3.90
CA TYR A 73 19.74 -12.11 4.95
C TYR A 73 19.23 -12.71 6.27
N GLU A 74 18.03 -12.32 6.70
CA GLU A 74 17.37 -12.84 7.90
C GLU A 74 17.11 -14.34 7.81
N SER A 75 16.67 -14.85 6.65
CA SER A 75 16.45 -16.29 6.44
C SER A 75 17.71 -17.14 6.58
N LYS A 76 18.91 -16.56 6.44
CA LYS A 76 20.19 -17.27 6.55
C LYS A 76 20.75 -17.25 7.98
N GLN A 77 20.19 -16.41 8.84
CA GLN A 77 20.56 -16.29 10.27
C GLN A 77 19.75 -17.23 11.17
N ILE A 78 18.64 -17.79 10.66
CA ILE A 78 17.77 -18.77 11.33
C ILE A 78 18.19 -20.19 10.93
#